data_AF-A0A7C3P8Y7-F1
#
_entry.id   AF-A0A7C3P8Y7-F1
#
_cell.length_a   1.000
_cell.length_b   1.000
_cell.length_c   1.000
_cell.angle_alpha   90.00
_cell.angle_beta   90.00
_cell.angle_gamma   90.00
#
_symmetry.space_group_name_H-M   'P 1'
#
loop_
_entity.id
_entity.type
_entity.pdbx_description
1 polymer ?
#
loop_
_entity_poly.entity_id
_entity_poly.type
_entity_poly.pdbx_seq_one_letter_code
_entity_poly.pdbx_strand_id
1 'polypeptide(L)'
;MCPVALRSPGEDLNDAMNIVSESVSVSSQPIAKHCTLDPDHKHDPHATRFGKFLQACIKFEGSDLIVKTGTVPKIRLRGDLKPLDTEPVEFEEFMSIAKHILTEEQFADLHQYGSVDFAYDYDAKNRFRINLFQSRGKLSCAARLVTSKIKRFEDLHLPPVMAEVAMQPQGIVILAGVTGSGKSTTIASMLNYINANKRVHIVTLEDPIEYIFEDQKATIHQREIGIDCLDFKTGLRALVRENPDVVLIGEMRDSETFEAALHAAETGHLVFGTIHASSAPQTFGRIYDLFKPEERDQVRKILAYQMRAIVYQKLLPTLKPEIHRIPAVEILINNAVVRKYIMEGRENELLDVIKSQEGLQSGMIDFNGSLVNLVEKEYIHMRVAMEATPNADELRMRLKGIG
;
A
#
# COMPACT_ATOMS: atom_id res chain seq x y z
N MET A 1 -11.15 24.94 82.30
CA MET A 1 -12.40 25.73 82.11
C MET A 1 -12.68 25.80 80.61
N CYS A 2 -13.77 25.18 80.16
CA CYS A 2 -14.46 25.53 78.91
C CYS A 2 -15.48 26.65 79.22
N PRO A 3 -16.22 27.28 78.27
CA PRO A 3 -16.09 27.34 76.78
C PRO A 3 -16.48 28.74 76.16
N VAL A 4 -16.77 28.75 74.83
CA VAL A 4 -17.71 29.64 74.05
C VAL A 4 -17.09 30.95 73.45
N ALA A 5 -17.27 31.37 72.18
CA ALA A 5 -17.94 30.88 70.97
C ALA A 5 -17.55 31.68 69.68
N LEU A 6 -17.72 30.99 68.53
CA LEU A 6 -18.29 31.40 67.23
C LEU A 6 -17.82 32.67 66.50
N ARG A 7 -17.26 32.49 65.29
CA ARG A 7 -17.94 32.83 64.01
C ARG A 7 -17.20 32.25 62.78
N SER A 8 -18.02 31.86 61.81
CA SER A 8 -17.76 31.20 60.51
C SER A 8 -17.58 32.23 59.36
N PRO A 9 -17.54 31.83 58.07
CA PRO A 9 -16.45 31.20 57.33
C PRO A 9 -16.10 31.97 56.02
N GLY A 10 -14.94 31.72 55.41
CA GLY A 10 -14.71 32.12 54.02
C GLY A 10 -13.23 32.20 53.63
N GLU A 11 -12.88 31.44 52.59
CA GLU A 11 -11.65 31.50 51.79
C GLU A 11 -10.43 30.72 52.33
N ASP A 12 -10.50 29.39 52.17
CA ASP A 12 -9.30 28.56 52.11
C ASP A 12 -8.54 28.83 50.80
N LEU A 13 -7.32 29.35 50.99
CA LEU A 13 -6.20 29.28 50.07
C LEU A 13 -5.62 27.85 50.07
N ASN A 14 -5.07 27.48 48.91
CA ASN A 14 -4.24 26.31 48.60
C ASN A 14 -4.99 25.04 48.18
N ASP A 15 -4.98 24.76 46.87
CA ASP A 15 -4.04 23.74 46.39
C ASP A 15 -3.80 23.90 44.89
N ALA A 16 -2.58 24.35 44.57
CA ALA A 16 -2.02 24.29 43.24
C ALA A 16 -1.60 22.84 42.97
N MET A 17 -2.34 22.14 42.11
CA MET A 17 -1.90 20.88 41.52
C MET A 17 -2.00 20.95 40.00
N ASN A 18 -0.83 20.76 39.39
CA ASN A 18 -0.57 20.41 37.99
C ASN A 18 -1.76 19.79 37.25
N ILE A 19 -2.19 20.43 36.17
CA ILE A 19 -2.82 19.74 35.05
C ILE A 19 -1.90 19.90 33.86
N VAL A 20 -1.17 18.82 33.61
CA VAL A 20 -0.39 18.57 32.39
C VAL A 20 -1.39 18.57 31.23
N SER A 21 -1.18 19.46 30.27
CA SER A 21 -1.90 19.47 29.00
C SER A 21 -1.45 18.27 28.17
N GLU A 22 -2.20 17.18 28.22
CA GLU A 22 -2.10 16.10 27.22
C GLU A 22 -2.54 16.64 25.87
N SER A 23 -1.58 16.78 24.96
CA SER A 23 -1.81 16.89 23.54
C SER A 23 -2.38 15.55 23.04
N VAL A 24 -3.71 15.45 23.03
CA VAL A 24 -4.43 14.35 22.38
C VAL A 24 -4.12 14.41 20.89
N SER A 25 -3.43 13.38 20.41
CA SER A 25 -3.24 13.11 19.00
C SER A 25 -4.60 13.02 18.32
N VAL A 26 -4.75 13.80 17.25
CA VAL A 26 -5.96 13.80 16.41
C VAL A 26 -6.06 12.42 15.74
N SER A 27 -6.82 11.53 16.36
CA SER A 27 -7.30 10.32 15.70
C SER A 27 -8.32 10.75 14.64
N SER A 28 -8.09 10.35 13.39
CA SER A 28 -9.08 10.45 12.33
C SER A 28 -10.33 9.68 12.77
N GLN A 29 -11.48 10.35 12.84
CA GLN A 29 -12.75 9.71 13.15
C GLN A 29 -13.01 8.54 12.20
N PRO A 30 -13.65 7.44 12.67
CA PRO A 30 -13.95 6.31 11.81
C PRO A 30 -14.99 6.76 10.77
N ILE A 31 -14.60 6.75 9.50
CA ILE A 31 -15.54 6.67 8.38
C ILE A 31 -16.38 5.40 8.63
N ALA A 32 -17.71 5.49 8.57
CA ALA A 32 -18.55 4.31 8.63
C ALA A 32 -18.17 3.40 7.46
N LYS A 33 -17.65 2.22 7.78
CA LYS A 33 -17.19 1.24 6.79
C LYS A 33 -18.29 0.20 6.65
N HIS A 34 -19.15 0.37 5.66
CA HIS A 34 -20.20 -0.58 5.36
C HIS A 34 -19.78 -1.44 4.17
N CYS A 35 -19.75 -2.76 4.35
CA CYS A 35 -19.58 -3.68 3.23
C CYS A 35 -20.89 -3.73 2.46
N THR A 36 -20.98 -2.98 1.36
CA THR A 36 -22.23 -2.84 0.62
C THR A 36 -22.40 -4.03 -0.31
N LEU A 37 -23.41 -4.85 -0.07
CA LEU A 37 -23.81 -5.97 -0.93
C LEU A 37 -24.98 -5.53 -1.80
N ASP A 38 -24.74 -4.67 -2.81
CA ASP A 38 -25.82 -4.30 -3.73
C ASP A 38 -25.45 -4.58 -5.20
N PRO A 39 -26.05 -5.62 -5.80
CA PRO A 39 -25.89 -5.95 -7.21
C PRO A 39 -26.92 -5.26 -8.14
N ASP A 40 -27.78 -4.35 -7.64
CA ASP A 40 -28.82 -3.74 -8.48
C ASP A 40 -28.26 -2.73 -9.51
N HIS A 41 -28.60 -2.95 -10.78
CA HIS A 41 -28.45 -1.99 -11.90
C HIS A 41 -29.13 -0.62 -11.68
N LYS A 42 -29.82 -0.41 -10.55
CA LYS A 42 -30.47 0.86 -10.20
C LYS A 42 -29.47 1.97 -9.88
N HIS A 43 -28.23 1.62 -9.54
CA HIS A 43 -27.19 2.55 -9.14
C HIS A 43 -26.13 2.75 -10.22
N ASP A 44 -26.51 2.70 -11.51
CA ASP A 44 -25.55 2.77 -12.61
C ASP A 44 -25.25 4.22 -13.04
N PRO A 45 -24.04 4.77 -12.77
CA PRO A 45 -23.54 6.01 -13.34
C PRO A 45 -23.81 6.22 -14.83
N HIS A 46 -23.83 5.17 -15.66
CA HIS A 46 -24.12 5.27 -17.10
C HIS A 46 -25.49 5.89 -17.38
N ALA A 47 -26.46 5.73 -16.47
CA ALA A 47 -27.79 6.32 -16.58
C ALA A 47 -27.82 7.84 -16.30
N THR A 48 -26.71 8.43 -15.86
CA THR A 48 -26.59 9.86 -15.51
C THR A 48 -25.51 10.57 -16.32
N ARG A 49 -25.44 11.91 -16.20
CA ARG A 49 -24.32 12.67 -16.79
C ARG A 49 -22.97 12.31 -16.17
N PHE A 50 -22.97 11.74 -14.96
CA PHE A 50 -21.76 11.32 -14.27
C PHE A 50 -21.01 10.22 -15.03
N GLY A 51 -21.72 9.22 -15.56
CA GLY A 51 -21.11 8.17 -16.40
C GLY A 51 -20.38 8.73 -17.62
N LYS A 52 -20.90 9.80 -18.25
CA LYS A 52 -20.21 10.49 -19.36
C LYS A 52 -18.92 11.17 -18.92
N PHE A 53 -18.87 11.70 -17.69
CA PHE A 53 -17.64 12.28 -17.16
C PHE A 53 -16.57 11.21 -16.89
N LEU A 54 -16.99 10.07 -16.34
CA LEU A 54 -16.12 8.90 -16.14
C LEU A 54 -15.59 8.39 -17.49
N GLN A 55 -16.46 8.27 -18.49
CA GLN A 55 -16.09 7.90 -19.86
C GLN A 55 -15.07 8.88 -20.46
N ALA A 56 -15.26 10.18 -20.27
CA ALA A 56 -14.32 11.19 -20.72
C ALA A 56 -12.96 11.04 -20.02
N CYS A 57 -12.95 10.77 -18.71
CA CYS A 57 -11.73 10.50 -17.95
C CYS A 57 -10.94 9.32 -18.56
N ILE A 58 -11.61 8.20 -18.86
CA ILE A 58 -11.00 7.03 -19.53
C ILE A 58 -10.46 7.42 -20.91
N LYS A 59 -11.30 8.04 -21.75
CA LYS A 59 -10.97 8.37 -23.15
C LYS A 59 -9.77 9.29 -23.28
N PHE A 60 -9.60 10.22 -22.33
CA PHE A 60 -8.48 11.16 -22.31
C PHE A 60 -7.27 10.64 -21.51
N GLU A 61 -7.31 9.40 -20.99
CA GLU A 61 -6.27 8.83 -20.13
C GLU A 61 -6.00 9.69 -18.88
N GLY A 62 -7.06 10.21 -18.27
CA GLY A 62 -7.02 10.96 -17.02
C GLY A 62 -6.81 10.06 -15.80
N SER A 63 -6.05 10.55 -14.81
CA SER A 63 -5.84 9.82 -13.55
C SER A 63 -6.98 10.01 -12.57
N ASP A 64 -7.56 11.22 -12.53
CA ASP A 64 -8.61 11.59 -11.58
C ASP A 64 -9.64 12.49 -12.29
N LEU A 65 -10.92 12.30 -11.97
CA LEU A 65 -12.03 13.18 -12.28
C LEU A 65 -12.42 13.95 -11.01
N ILE A 66 -12.45 15.27 -11.10
CA ILE A 66 -12.86 16.17 -10.02
C ILE A 66 -14.13 16.91 -10.45
N VAL A 67 -15.20 16.76 -9.67
CA VAL A 67 -16.47 17.46 -9.89
C VAL A 67 -16.76 18.35 -8.71
N LYS A 68 -17.04 19.63 -8.96
CA LYS A 68 -17.44 20.59 -7.94
C LYS A 68 -18.72 21.29 -8.38
N THR A 69 -19.71 21.33 -7.50
CA THR A 69 -21.00 21.98 -7.76
C THR A 69 -20.82 23.42 -8.26
N GLY A 70 -21.54 23.78 -9.32
CA GLY A 70 -21.54 25.09 -9.98
C GLY A 70 -20.30 25.35 -10.85
N THR A 71 -19.53 24.30 -11.17
CA THR A 71 -18.36 24.40 -12.04
C THR A 71 -18.33 23.27 -13.05
N VAL A 72 -17.58 23.47 -14.13
CA VAL A 72 -17.30 22.39 -15.11
C VAL A 72 -16.43 21.31 -14.46
N PRO A 73 -16.75 20.01 -14.66
CA PRO A 73 -15.89 18.91 -14.24
C PRO A 73 -14.48 19.06 -14.82
N LYS A 74 -13.48 18.59 -14.08
CA LYS A 74 -12.08 18.62 -14.49
C LYS A 74 -11.48 17.23 -14.41
N ILE A 75 -10.62 16.91 -15.36
CA ILE A 75 -9.81 15.69 -15.34
C ILE A 75 -8.35 16.04 -15.11
N ARG A 76 -7.64 15.21 -14.34
CA ARG A 76 -6.20 15.33 -14.14
C ARG A 76 -5.46 14.61 -15.27
N LEU A 77 -4.75 15.38 -16.07
CA LEU A 77 -3.97 14.90 -17.21
C LEU A 77 -2.50 15.24 -16.97
N ARG A 78 -1.66 14.21 -16.78
CA ARG A 78 -0.21 14.35 -16.54
C ARG A 78 0.13 15.32 -15.39
N GLY A 79 -0.70 15.33 -14.34
CA GLY A 79 -0.54 16.19 -13.16
C GLY A 79 -1.41 17.45 -13.16
N ASP A 80 -1.82 17.95 -14.33
CA ASP A 80 -2.58 19.20 -14.45
C ASP A 80 -4.09 18.96 -14.51
N LEU A 81 -4.88 19.83 -13.86
CA LEU A 81 -6.34 19.78 -13.94
C LEU A 81 -6.83 20.55 -15.17
N LYS A 82 -7.47 19.83 -16.11
CA LYS A 82 -8.07 20.41 -17.32
C LYS A 82 -9.59 20.31 -17.29
N PRO A 83 -10.32 21.37 -17.63
CA PRO A 83 -11.78 21.32 -17.70
C PRO A 83 -12.25 20.43 -18.85
N LEU A 84 -13.36 19.72 -18.64
CA LEU A 84 -14.10 19.08 -19.71
C LEU A 84 -14.91 20.12 -20.49
N ASP A 85 -15.12 19.84 -21.77
CA ASP A 85 -15.99 20.64 -22.64
C ASP A 85 -17.45 20.24 -22.41
N THR A 86 -18.04 20.79 -21.35
CA THR A 86 -19.41 20.53 -20.91
C THR A 86 -19.89 21.67 -20.02
N GLU A 87 -21.20 21.79 -19.88
CA GLU A 87 -21.82 22.71 -18.92
C GLU A 87 -21.43 22.39 -17.46
N PRO A 88 -21.46 23.39 -16.57
CA PRO A 88 -21.33 23.18 -15.13
C PRO A 88 -22.33 22.17 -14.56
N VAL A 89 -21.96 21.50 -13.47
CA VAL A 89 -22.86 20.60 -12.73
C VAL A 89 -23.53 21.39 -11.61
N GLU A 90 -24.82 21.69 -11.76
CA GLU A 90 -25.57 22.46 -10.76
C GLU A 90 -25.97 21.61 -9.54
N PHE A 91 -26.34 22.27 -8.44
CA PHE A 91 -26.58 21.60 -7.16
C PHE A 91 -27.69 20.54 -7.23
N GLU A 92 -28.82 20.87 -7.88
CA GLU A 92 -29.96 19.96 -8.00
C GLU A 92 -29.60 18.71 -8.82
N GLU A 93 -28.88 18.90 -9.93
CA GLU A 93 -28.37 17.80 -10.75
C GLU A 93 -27.40 16.93 -9.95
N PHE A 94 -26.43 17.54 -9.25
CA PHE A 94 -25.43 16.77 -8.51
C PHE A 94 -26.09 15.98 -7.35
N MET A 95 -27.08 16.57 -6.68
CA MET A 95 -27.85 15.86 -5.66
C MET A 95 -28.66 14.70 -6.25
N SER A 96 -29.23 14.87 -7.45
CA SER A 96 -29.90 13.78 -8.16
C SER A 96 -28.93 12.67 -8.56
N ILE A 97 -27.74 13.03 -9.03
CA ILE A 97 -26.67 12.08 -9.35
C ILE A 97 -26.28 11.31 -8.09
N ALA A 98 -26.01 12.00 -6.98
CA ALA A 98 -25.61 11.39 -5.71
C ALA A 98 -26.65 10.38 -5.21
N LYS A 99 -27.94 10.74 -5.21
CA LYS A 99 -29.03 9.82 -4.83
C LYS A 99 -29.18 8.63 -5.76
N HIS A 100 -28.77 8.76 -7.02
CA HIS A 100 -28.84 7.68 -7.98
C HIS A 100 -27.67 6.72 -7.83
N ILE A 101 -26.44 7.22 -7.64
CA ILE A 101 -25.23 6.38 -7.62
C ILE A 101 -24.91 5.80 -6.24
N LEU A 102 -25.51 6.30 -5.17
CA LEU A 102 -25.32 5.81 -3.81
C LEU A 102 -26.48 4.92 -3.37
N THR A 103 -26.17 3.90 -2.57
CA THR A 103 -27.19 3.17 -1.81
C THR A 103 -27.80 4.05 -0.71
N GLU A 104 -28.92 3.63 -0.14
CA GLU A 104 -29.56 4.38 0.95
C GLU A 104 -28.64 4.54 2.17
N GLU A 105 -27.87 3.49 2.50
CA GLU A 105 -26.89 3.48 3.58
C GLU A 105 -25.73 4.45 3.30
N GLN A 106 -25.14 4.39 2.10
CA GLN A 106 -24.08 5.31 1.68
C GLN A 106 -24.55 6.77 1.63
N PHE A 107 -25.79 7.01 1.22
CA PHE A 107 -26.37 8.35 1.23
C PHE A 107 -26.60 8.86 2.67
N ALA A 108 -27.00 7.98 3.59
CA ALA A 108 -27.09 8.30 5.01
C ALA A 108 -25.71 8.64 5.58
N ASP A 109 -24.66 7.89 5.23
CA ASP A 109 -23.28 8.17 5.63
C ASP A 109 -22.81 9.53 5.12
N LEU A 110 -23.06 9.85 3.85
CA LEU A 110 -22.76 11.16 3.28
C LEU A 110 -23.45 12.30 4.05
N HIS A 111 -24.68 12.07 4.52
CA HIS A 111 -25.42 13.04 5.31
C HIS A 111 -24.86 13.18 6.73
N GLN A 112 -24.55 12.06 7.38
CA GLN A 112 -24.11 12.00 8.77
C GLN A 112 -22.65 12.43 8.94
N TYR A 113 -21.75 11.94 8.09
CA TYR A 113 -20.31 12.14 8.20
C TYR A 113 -19.76 13.20 7.23
N GLY A 114 -20.56 13.60 6.24
CA GLY A 114 -20.17 14.60 5.25
C GLY A 114 -19.32 14.05 4.11
N SER A 115 -19.02 12.75 4.09
CA SER A 115 -18.32 12.07 3.01
C SER A 115 -18.66 10.58 2.95
N VAL A 116 -18.54 10.00 1.76
CA VAL A 116 -18.65 8.55 1.54
C VAL A 116 -17.65 8.10 0.47
N ASP A 117 -17.00 6.98 0.73
CA ASP A 117 -16.09 6.30 -0.19
C ASP A 117 -16.77 5.05 -0.76
N PHE A 118 -16.67 4.86 -2.07
CA PHE A 118 -17.18 3.66 -2.73
C PHE A 118 -16.39 3.39 -4.02
N ALA A 119 -16.50 2.17 -4.51
CA ALA A 119 -15.92 1.76 -5.79
C ALA A 119 -17.03 1.57 -6.82
N TYR A 120 -16.68 1.79 -8.08
CA TYR A 120 -17.58 1.57 -9.20
C TYR A 120 -16.83 0.93 -10.37
N ASP A 121 -17.23 -0.29 -10.73
CA ASP A 121 -16.73 -0.98 -11.91
C ASP A 121 -17.44 -0.43 -13.15
N TYR A 122 -16.79 0.50 -13.85
CA TYR A 122 -17.36 1.16 -15.04
C TYR A 122 -17.49 0.18 -16.21
N ASP A 123 -16.47 -0.68 -16.38
CA ASP A 123 -16.46 -1.84 -17.27
C ASP A 123 -15.43 -2.87 -16.78
N ALA A 124 -15.22 -3.96 -17.54
CA ALA A 124 -14.30 -5.05 -17.17
C ALA A 124 -12.84 -4.61 -16.96
N LYS A 125 -12.43 -3.44 -17.46
CA LYS A 125 -11.03 -2.97 -17.44
C LYS A 125 -10.82 -1.71 -16.63
N ASN A 126 -11.89 -1.00 -16.30
CA ASN A 126 -11.87 0.31 -15.67
C ASN A 126 -12.75 0.30 -14.42
N ARG A 127 -12.12 0.50 -13.26
CA ARG A 127 -12.79 0.73 -11.98
C ARG A 127 -12.48 2.14 -11.52
N PHE A 128 -13.44 2.79 -10.87
CA PHE A 128 -13.23 4.07 -10.21
C PHE A 128 -13.35 3.90 -8.72
N ARG A 129 -12.41 4.51 -7.98
CA ARG A 129 -12.60 4.76 -6.56
C ARG A 129 -13.10 6.18 -6.37
N ILE A 130 -14.28 6.34 -5.81
CA ILE A 130 -15.00 7.60 -5.73
C ILE A 130 -15.14 8.01 -4.28
N ASN A 131 -14.67 9.22 -3.97
CA ASN A 131 -15.00 9.92 -2.74
C ASN A 131 -15.98 11.05 -3.07
N LEU A 132 -17.20 10.96 -2.54
CA LEU A 132 -18.20 12.03 -2.61
C LEU A 132 -18.27 12.71 -1.24
N PHE A 133 -18.18 14.04 -1.21
CA PHE A 133 -18.05 14.78 0.04
C PHE A 133 -18.70 16.17 -0.02
N GLN A 134 -19.00 16.72 1.15
CA GLN A 134 -19.53 18.07 1.30
C GLN A 134 -18.40 19.10 1.38
N SER A 135 -18.55 20.20 0.64
CA SER A 135 -17.65 21.35 0.65
C SER A 135 -18.46 22.64 0.64
N ARG A 136 -18.38 23.42 1.73
CA ARG A 136 -19.14 24.67 1.92
C ARG A 136 -20.64 24.53 1.67
N GLY A 137 -21.23 23.44 2.17
CA GLY A 137 -22.67 23.14 2.03
C GLY A 137 -23.10 22.66 0.64
N LYS A 138 -22.14 22.33 -0.24
CA LYS A 138 -22.40 21.79 -1.59
C LYS A 138 -21.66 20.47 -1.80
N LEU A 139 -22.13 19.64 -2.73
CA LEU A 139 -21.46 18.38 -3.07
C LEU A 139 -20.20 18.61 -3.92
N SER A 140 -19.21 17.76 -3.71
CA SER A 140 -17.99 17.63 -4.49
C SER A 140 -17.59 16.17 -4.59
N CYS A 141 -16.93 15.79 -5.68
CA CYS A 141 -16.50 14.42 -5.96
C CYS A 141 -15.05 14.41 -6.42
N ALA A 142 -14.28 13.44 -5.92
CA ALA A 142 -13.01 13.04 -6.47
C ALA A 142 -13.08 11.55 -6.83
N ALA A 143 -13.00 11.24 -8.12
CA ALA A 143 -13.01 9.87 -8.64
C ALA A 143 -11.63 9.55 -9.25
N ARG A 144 -10.96 8.51 -8.77
CA ARG A 144 -9.68 8.05 -9.30
C ARG A 144 -9.88 6.82 -10.18
N LEU A 145 -9.30 6.83 -11.37
CA LEU A 145 -9.30 5.68 -12.26
C LEU A 145 -8.28 4.64 -11.77
N VAL A 146 -8.75 3.43 -11.51
CA VAL A 146 -7.96 2.23 -11.19
C VAL A 146 -7.83 1.43 -12.48
N THR A 147 -6.59 1.05 -12.81
CA THR A 147 -6.27 0.44 -14.11
C THR A 147 -6.03 -1.06 -14.00
N SER A 148 -6.49 -1.80 -15.01
CA SER A 148 -6.11 -3.20 -15.28
C SER A 148 -4.77 -3.35 -15.99
N LYS A 149 -4.10 -2.24 -16.34
CA LYS A 149 -2.82 -2.26 -17.07
C LYS A 149 -1.65 -2.59 -16.15
N ILE A 150 -1.54 -3.86 -15.78
CA ILE A 150 -0.41 -4.41 -15.04
C ILE A 150 0.75 -4.62 -16.01
N LYS A 151 1.94 -4.11 -15.66
CA LYS A 151 3.15 -4.36 -16.45
C LYS A 151 3.49 -5.85 -16.40
N ARG A 152 4.01 -6.41 -17.49
CA ARG A 152 4.56 -7.76 -17.42
C ARG A 152 5.79 -7.74 -16.54
N PHE A 153 6.04 -8.85 -15.87
CA PHE A 153 7.15 -8.98 -14.94
C PHE A 153 8.49 -8.69 -15.61
N GLU A 154 8.66 -9.13 -16.85
CA GLU A 154 9.86 -8.94 -17.67
C GLU A 154 10.08 -7.47 -18.06
N ASP A 155 9.00 -6.69 -18.15
CA ASP A 155 9.04 -5.26 -18.52
C ASP A 155 9.39 -4.36 -17.32
N LEU A 156 9.54 -4.93 -16.12
CA LEU A 156 9.99 -4.18 -14.93
C LEU A 156 11.51 -4.04 -14.85
N HIS A 157 12.26 -4.77 -15.67
CA HIS A 157 13.74 -4.82 -15.61
C HIS A 157 14.28 -5.24 -14.23
N LEU A 158 13.53 -6.09 -13.52
CA LEU A 158 13.96 -6.64 -12.24
C LEU A 158 14.99 -7.77 -12.43
N PRO A 159 15.87 -8.02 -11.44
CA PRO A 159 16.78 -9.16 -11.48
C PRO A 159 16.03 -10.50 -11.61
N PRO A 160 16.55 -11.50 -12.34
CA PRO A 160 15.86 -12.78 -12.58
C PRO A 160 15.41 -13.51 -11.31
N VAL A 161 16.18 -13.40 -10.22
CA VAL A 161 15.84 -13.98 -8.91
C VAL A 161 14.48 -13.53 -8.38
N MET A 162 13.98 -12.36 -8.79
CA MET A 162 12.67 -11.88 -8.39
C MET A 162 11.53 -12.78 -8.92
N ALA A 163 11.71 -13.46 -10.05
CA ALA A 163 10.75 -14.44 -10.55
C ALA A 163 10.72 -15.69 -9.64
N GLU A 164 11.89 -16.12 -9.16
CA GLU A 164 12.02 -17.24 -8.22
C GLU A 164 11.41 -16.90 -6.86
N VAL A 165 11.58 -15.66 -6.40
CA VAL A 165 10.93 -15.11 -5.20
C VAL A 165 9.40 -15.09 -5.36
N ALA A 166 8.89 -14.69 -6.52
CA ALA A 166 7.46 -14.69 -6.79
C ALA A 166 6.86 -16.12 -6.79
N MET A 167 7.65 -17.12 -7.18
CA MET A 167 7.19 -18.50 -7.39
C MET A 167 7.40 -19.42 -6.19
N GLN A 168 7.83 -18.89 -5.05
CA GLN A 168 7.99 -19.66 -3.81
C GLN A 168 6.71 -20.46 -3.48
N PRO A 169 6.83 -21.64 -2.86
CA PRO A 169 5.67 -22.49 -2.58
C PRO A 169 4.82 -21.94 -1.42
N GLN A 170 5.45 -21.36 -0.41
CA GLN A 170 4.82 -20.81 0.80
C GLN A 170 5.80 -19.86 1.52
N GLY A 171 5.36 -19.17 2.57
CA GLY A 171 6.17 -18.25 3.36
C GLY A 171 5.83 -16.79 3.08
N ILE A 172 6.61 -15.86 3.61
CA ILE A 172 6.36 -14.41 3.47
C ILE A 172 7.44 -13.71 2.62
N VAL A 173 6.99 -12.91 1.65
CA VAL A 173 7.80 -12.02 0.80
C VAL A 173 7.40 -10.59 1.11
N ILE A 174 8.37 -9.77 1.53
CA ILE A 174 8.12 -8.39 1.94
C ILE A 174 8.80 -7.43 0.96
N LEU A 175 8.04 -6.51 0.38
CA LEU A 175 8.60 -5.38 -0.35
C LEU A 175 8.70 -4.16 0.56
N ALA A 176 9.91 -3.65 0.69
CA ALA A 176 10.25 -2.48 1.48
C ALA A 176 10.49 -1.25 0.59
N GLY A 177 10.10 -0.07 1.08
CA GLY A 177 10.43 1.20 0.42
C GLY A 177 9.46 2.32 0.75
N VAL A 178 9.83 3.55 0.44
CA VAL A 178 8.99 4.74 0.63
C VAL A 178 7.79 4.76 -0.33
N THR A 179 6.86 5.68 -0.11
CA THR A 179 5.73 5.90 -1.04
C THR A 179 6.25 6.25 -2.44
N GLY A 180 5.61 5.69 -3.47
CA GLY A 180 6.02 5.92 -4.85
C GLY A 180 7.29 5.20 -5.29
N SER A 181 7.80 4.25 -4.50
CA SER A 181 8.95 3.41 -4.88
C SER A 181 8.59 2.23 -5.78
N GLY A 182 7.31 2.08 -6.16
CA GLY A 182 6.85 1.04 -7.10
C GLY A 182 6.56 -0.33 -6.48
N LYS A 183 6.44 -0.45 -5.14
CA LYS A 183 6.15 -1.73 -4.45
C LYS A 183 4.90 -2.41 -5.00
N SER A 184 3.78 -1.68 -5.03
CA SER A 184 2.49 -2.19 -5.50
C SER A 184 2.57 -2.64 -6.97
N THR A 185 3.27 -1.89 -7.84
CA THR A 185 3.51 -2.30 -9.23
C THR A 185 4.31 -3.60 -9.33
N THR A 186 5.36 -3.75 -8.51
CA THR A 186 6.18 -4.97 -8.49
C THR A 186 5.36 -6.17 -8.00
N ILE A 187 4.65 -6.04 -6.88
CA ILE A 187 3.77 -7.10 -6.37
C ILE A 187 2.68 -7.44 -7.38
N ALA A 188 2.02 -6.45 -7.98
CA ALA A 188 0.99 -6.71 -8.98
C ALA A 188 1.56 -7.49 -10.18
N SER A 189 2.77 -7.16 -10.62
CA SER A 189 3.43 -7.90 -11.70
C SER A 189 3.83 -9.31 -11.27
N MET A 190 4.23 -9.52 -10.01
CA MET A 190 4.51 -10.85 -9.43
C MET A 190 3.24 -11.70 -9.34
N LEU A 191 2.14 -11.16 -8.83
CA LEU A 191 0.86 -11.85 -8.73
C LEU A 191 0.32 -12.18 -10.12
N ASN A 192 0.44 -11.27 -11.09
CA ASN A 192 0.05 -11.52 -12.47
C ASN A 192 0.95 -12.60 -13.13
N TYR A 193 2.23 -12.65 -12.77
CA TYR A 193 3.12 -13.73 -13.18
C TYR A 193 2.69 -15.08 -12.60
N ILE A 194 2.29 -15.13 -11.32
CA ILE A 194 1.71 -16.33 -10.71
C ILE A 194 0.41 -16.72 -11.43
N ASN A 195 -0.48 -15.75 -11.67
CA ASN A 195 -1.76 -15.93 -12.35
C ASN A 195 -1.62 -16.58 -13.73
N ALA A 196 -0.60 -16.19 -14.49
CA ALA A 196 -0.31 -16.76 -15.80
C ALA A 196 0.31 -18.18 -15.73
N ASN A 197 0.90 -18.57 -14.60
CA ASN A 197 1.76 -19.75 -14.50
C ASN A 197 1.24 -20.86 -13.56
N LYS A 198 0.45 -20.54 -12.53
CA LYS A 198 -0.04 -21.51 -11.53
C LYS A 198 -1.57 -21.56 -11.51
N ARG A 199 -2.12 -22.75 -11.21
CA ARG A 199 -3.54 -22.96 -10.92
C ARG A 199 -3.74 -22.89 -9.42
N VAL A 200 -3.97 -21.68 -8.92
CA VAL A 200 -4.03 -21.37 -7.50
C VAL A 200 -5.15 -20.37 -7.22
N HIS A 201 -5.56 -20.27 -5.96
CA HIS A 201 -6.45 -19.23 -5.48
C HIS A 201 -5.62 -18.08 -4.87
N ILE A 202 -5.77 -16.88 -5.41
CA ILE A 202 -5.13 -15.67 -4.92
C ILE A 202 -6.18 -14.79 -4.24
N VAL A 203 -5.93 -14.40 -2.99
CA VAL A 203 -6.79 -13.43 -2.29
C VAL A 203 -5.98 -12.19 -1.92
N THR A 204 -6.50 -11.00 -2.23
CA THR A 204 -5.87 -9.73 -1.85
C THR A 204 -6.73 -8.96 -0.85
N LEU A 205 -6.07 -8.38 0.15
CA LEU A 205 -6.63 -7.40 1.08
C LEU A 205 -5.87 -6.09 0.86
N GLU A 206 -6.54 -5.06 0.34
CA GLU A 206 -5.90 -3.83 -0.13
C GLU A 206 -6.60 -2.58 0.40
N ASP A 207 -5.86 -1.49 0.62
CA ASP A 207 -6.40 -0.20 1.09
C ASP A 207 -5.71 0.97 0.36
N PRO A 208 -6.17 1.36 -0.84
CA PRO A 208 -7.20 0.71 -1.68
C PRO A 208 -6.62 -0.34 -2.64
N ILE A 209 -7.48 -0.97 -3.44
CA ILE A 209 -7.05 -1.71 -4.64
C ILE A 209 -6.36 -0.77 -5.64
N GLU A 210 -5.13 -1.09 -6.02
CA GLU A 210 -4.35 -0.28 -6.97
C GLU A 210 -4.40 -0.79 -8.42
N TYR A 211 -4.54 -2.11 -8.60
CA TYR A 211 -4.60 -2.77 -9.90
C TYR A 211 -5.74 -3.77 -9.92
N ILE A 212 -6.43 -3.86 -11.06
CA ILE A 212 -7.45 -4.90 -11.27
C ILE A 212 -6.80 -6.08 -11.97
N PHE A 213 -7.00 -7.28 -11.44
CA PHE A 213 -6.57 -8.51 -12.11
C PHE A 213 -7.71 -9.14 -12.90
N GLU A 214 -7.37 -9.68 -14.07
CA GLU A 214 -8.24 -10.61 -14.81
C GLU A 214 -7.77 -12.04 -14.53
N ASP A 215 -8.71 -12.95 -14.26
CA ASP A 215 -8.41 -14.36 -14.05
C ASP A 215 -7.74 -14.99 -15.29
N GLN A 216 -6.69 -15.78 -15.07
CA GLN A 216 -6.02 -16.57 -16.10
C GLN A 216 -5.99 -18.05 -15.71
N LYS A 217 -4.85 -18.57 -15.24
CA LYS A 217 -4.79 -19.93 -14.66
C LYS A 217 -5.17 -19.92 -13.18
N ALA A 218 -4.90 -18.83 -12.48
CA ALA A 218 -5.33 -18.62 -11.12
C ALA A 218 -6.73 -17.98 -11.08
N THR A 219 -7.42 -18.18 -9.96
CA THR A 219 -8.63 -17.45 -9.60
C THR A 219 -8.26 -16.39 -8.59
N ILE A 220 -8.64 -15.14 -8.84
CA ILE A 220 -8.22 -14.00 -8.03
C ILE A 220 -9.45 -13.32 -7.41
N HIS A 221 -9.47 -13.21 -6.09
CA HIS A 221 -10.44 -12.40 -5.37
C HIS A 221 -9.74 -11.22 -4.69
N GLN A 222 -10.11 -10.01 -5.09
CA GLN A 222 -9.61 -8.79 -4.48
C GLN A 222 -10.64 -8.21 -3.52
N ARG A 223 -10.19 -7.77 -2.35
CA ARG A 223 -11.05 -7.16 -1.34
C ARG A 223 -10.44 -5.85 -0.88
N GLU A 224 -11.19 -4.77 -1.08
CA GLU A 224 -10.82 -3.44 -0.64
C GLU A 224 -11.33 -3.17 0.78
N ILE A 225 -10.44 -2.68 1.64
CA ILE A 225 -10.78 -2.31 3.01
C ILE A 225 -11.68 -1.06 2.99
N GLY A 226 -12.77 -1.12 3.76
CA GLY A 226 -13.84 -0.12 3.79
C GLY A 226 -14.95 -0.35 2.78
N ILE A 227 -14.75 -1.20 1.78
CA ILE A 227 -15.73 -1.47 0.71
C ILE A 227 -16.16 -2.94 0.70
N ASP A 228 -15.21 -3.87 0.53
CA ASP A 228 -15.48 -5.32 0.46
C ASP A 228 -15.22 -6.01 1.81
N CYS A 229 -14.47 -5.34 2.69
CA CYS A 229 -14.16 -5.80 4.03
C CYS A 229 -14.05 -4.62 4.99
N LEU A 230 -14.55 -4.77 6.22
CA LEU A 230 -14.53 -3.70 7.22
C LEU A 230 -13.11 -3.22 7.53
N ASP A 231 -12.21 -4.15 7.83
CA ASP A 231 -10.84 -3.86 8.25
C ASP A 231 -9.94 -5.06 7.97
N PHE A 232 -8.62 -4.83 7.99
CA PHE A 232 -7.63 -5.89 7.78
C PHE A 232 -7.83 -7.05 8.76
N LYS A 233 -8.12 -6.77 10.02
CA LYS A 233 -8.39 -7.78 11.05
C LYS A 233 -9.52 -8.74 10.65
N THR A 234 -10.66 -8.21 10.23
CA THR A 234 -11.82 -8.98 9.81
C THR A 234 -11.50 -9.76 8.54
N GLY A 235 -10.83 -9.13 7.57
CA GLY A 235 -10.41 -9.75 6.32
C GLY A 235 -9.48 -10.93 6.56
N LEU A 236 -8.46 -10.76 7.41
CA LEU A 236 -7.47 -11.78 7.73
C LEU A 236 -8.08 -12.96 8.51
N ARG A 237 -9.08 -12.73 9.35
CA ARG A 237 -9.83 -13.81 10.01
C ARG A 237 -10.66 -14.62 9.02
N ALA A 238 -11.25 -13.95 8.03
CA ALA A 238 -12.04 -14.61 6.98
C ALA A 238 -11.13 -15.38 6.00
N LEU A 239 -9.96 -14.83 5.69
CA LEU A 239 -8.95 -15.39 4.80
C LEU A 239 -8.64 -16.88 5.07
N VAL A 240 -8.52 -17.26 6.35
CA VAL A 240 -8.25 -18.65 6.76
C VAL A 240 -9.32 -19.65 6.27
N ARG A 241 -10.55 -19.17 6.03
CA ARG A 241 -11.68 -19.98 5.55
C ARG A 241 -11.98 -19.78 4.07
N GLU A 242 -11.28 -18.84 3.42
CA GLU A 242 -11.41 -18.57 1.98
C GLU A 242 -10.54 -19.53 1.15
N ASN A 243 -9.74 -20.39 1.80
CA ASN A 243 -8.87 -21.38 1.15
C ASN A 243 -7.95 -20.77 0.06
N PRO A 244 -7.19 -19.70 0.36
CA PRO A 244 -6.20 -19.18 -0.59
C PRO A 244 -4.98 -20.11 -0.67
N ASP A 245 -4.21 -20.00 -1.75
CA ASP A 245 -2.83 -20.49 -1.82
C ASP A 245 -1.85 -19.32 -1.72
N VAL A 246 -2.22 -18.17 -2.28
CA VAL A 246 -1.43 -16.94 -2.31
C VAL A 246 -2.25 -15.79 -1.73
N VAL A 247 -1.62 -14.98 -0.89
CA VAL A 247 -2.26 -13.88 -0.17
C VAL A 247 -1.47 -12.60 -0.43
N LEU A 248 -2.15 -11.51 -0.74
CA LEU A 248 -1.60 -10.16 -0.64
C LEU A 248 -2.22 -9.43 0.53
N ILE A 249 -1.38 -8.92 1.42
CA ILE A 249 -1.75 -7.97 2.46
C ILE A 249 -1.08 -6.66 2.12
N GLY A 250 -1.87 -5.66 1.66
CA GLY A 250 -1.38 -4.41 1.09
C GLY A 250 -0.21 -3.78 1.87
N GLU A 251 -0.49 -3.12 2.98
CA GLU A 251 0.54 -2.53 3.85
C GLU A 251 0.40 -3.03 5.29
N MET A 252 1.48 -3.59 5.85
CA MET A 252 1.50 -4.12 7.21
C MET A 252 1.95 -3.02 8.18
N ARG A 253 1.00 -2.22 8.65
CA ARG A 253 1.25 -1.03 9.48
C ARG A 253 1.22 -1.27 10.98
N ASP A 254 0.62 -2.38 11.42
CA ASP A 254 0.40 -2.71 12.82
C ASP A 254 0.72 -4.18 13.10
N SER A 255 0.89 -4.51 14.39
CA SER A 255 1.23 -5.85 14.84
C SER A 255 0.18 -6.88 14.48
N GLU A 256 -1.11 -6.53 14.60
CA GLU A 256 -2.21 -7.45 14.32
C GLU A 256 -2.21 -7.89 12.85
N THR A 257 -2.02 -6.95 11.93
CA THR A 257 -1.93 -7.24 10.49
C THR A 257 -0.69 -8.08 10.17
N PHE A 258 0.45 -7.76 10.77
CA PHE A 258 1.70 -8.49 10.53
C PHE A 258 1.68 -9.90 11.13
N GLU A 259 1.11 -10.07 12.33
CA GLU A 259 0.96 -11.36 13.00
C GLU A 259 0.06 -12.30 12.20
N ALA A 260 -1.06 -11.79 11.69
CA ALA A 260 -1.92 -12.54 10.80
C ALA A 260 -1.23 -12.94 9.48
N ALA A 261 -0.39 -12.06 8.91
CA ALA A 261 0.45 -12.39 7.77
C ALA A 261 1.42 -13.55 8.07
N LEU A 262 2.06 -13.52 9.24
CA LEU A 262 2.95 -14.59 9.70
C LEU A 262 2.21 -15.91 9.91
N HIS A 263 1.02 -15.88 10.51
CA HIS A 263 0.20 -17.08 10.69
C HIS A 263 -0.26 -17.67 9.35
N ALA A 264 -0.65 -16.84 8.39
CA ALA A 264 -0.96 -17.31 7.04
C ALA A 264 0.27 -17.98 6.40
N ALA A 265 1.45 -17.38 6.52
CA ALA A 265 2.69 -17.97 6.02
C ALA A 265 3.05 -19.30 6.70
N GLU A 266 2.88 -19.39 8.02
CA GLU A 266 3.13 -20.60 8.82
C GLU A 266 2.18 -21.76 8.47
N THR A 267 0.94 -21.44 8.11
CA THR A 267 -0.09 -22.41 7.69
C THR A 267 0.06 -22.87 6.23
N GLY A 268 1.13 -22.47 5.54
CA GLY A 268 1.49 -22.98 4.22
C GLY A 268 1.11 -22.06 3.05
N HIS A 269 0.66 -20.84 3.30
CA HIS A 269 0.33 -19.87 2.25
C HIS A 269 1.58 -19.12 1.80
N LEU A 270 1.59 -18.66 0.54
CA LEU A 270 2.55 -17.64 0.09
C LEU A 270 1.96 -16.26 0.32
N VAL A 271 2.58 -15.49 1.21
CA VAL A 271 2.10 -14.16 1.60
C VAL A 271 3.01 -13.08 1.03
N PHE A 272 2.43 -12.12 0.32
CA PHE A 272 3.06 -10.89 -0.09
C PHE A 272 2.58 -9.74 0.79
N GLY A 273 3.48 -8.84 1.16
CA GLY A 273 3.09 -7.60 1.80
C GLY A 273 4.12 -6.49 1.67
N THR A 274 3.73 -5.29 2.06
CA THR A 274 4.62 -4.12 1.99
C THR A 274 4.87 -3.47 3.34
N ILE A 275 6.08 -2.92 3.51
CA ILE A 275 6.50 -2.13 4.66
C ILE A 275 7.26 -0.88 4.20
N HIS A 276 7.14 0.21 4.95
CA HIS A 276 8.00 1.37 4.77
C HIS A 276 9.32 1.22 5.53
N ALA A 277 10.38 0.89 4.79
CA ALA A 277 11.75 0.84 5.28
C ALA A 277 12.74 1.33 4.22
N SER A 278 13.96 1.66 4.66
CA SER A 278 15.02 2.26 3.84
C SER A 278 16.08 1.26 3.36
N SER A 279 16.01 0.00 3.78
CA SER A 279 16.83 -1.11 3.30
C SER A 279 16.20 -2.45 3.70
N ALA A 280 16.71 -3.56 3.15
CA ALA A 280 16.25 -4.89 3.52
C ALA A 280 16.59 -5.22 5.00
N PRO A 281 17.83 -5.02 5.51
CA PRO A 281 18.12 -5.22 6.93
C PRO A 281 17.34 -4.30 7.87
N GLN A 282 17.12 -3.03 7.51
CA GLN A 282 16.35 -2.10 8.36
C GLN A 282 14.86 -2.46 8.43
N THR A 283 14.37 -3.31 7.53
CA THR A 283 12.98 -3.79 7.57
C THR A 283 12.71 -4.60 8.84
N PHE A 284 13.68 -5.35 9.36
CA PHE A 284 13.53 -6.09 10.63
C PHE A 284 13.24 -5.16 11.81
N GLY A 285 13.99 -4.05 11.92
CA GLY A 285 13.73 -3.05 12.95
C GLY A 285 12.32 -2.48 12.88
N ARG A 286 11.85 -2.15 11.66
CA ARG A 286 10.48 -1.68 11.43
C ARG A 286 9.42 -2.70 11.81
N ILE A 287 9.66 -3.98 11.54
CA ILE A 287 8.78 -5.07 11.97
C ILE A 287 8.76 -5.14 13.50
N TYR A 288 9.91 -5.14 14.16
CA TYR A 288 9.99 -5.26 15.62
C TYR A 288 9.38 -4.07 16.36
N ASP A 289 9.40 -2.88 15.76
CA ASP A 289 8.74 -1.68 16.31
C ASP A 289 7.21 -1.80 16.35
N LEU A 290 6.61 -2.71 15.58
CA LEU A 290 5.17 -2.99 15.64
C LEU A 290 4.78 -3.75 16.92
N PHE A 291 5.72 -4.50 17.50
CA PHE A 291 5.48 -5.44 18.60
C PHE A 291 6.05 -4.95 19.92
N LYS A 292 5.42 -5.40 21.02
CA LYS A 292 5.92 -5.13 22.37
C LYS A 292 7.26 -5.86 22.60
N PRO A 293 8.17 -5.34 23.44
CA PRO A 293 9.48 -5.93 23.66
C PRO A 293 9.47 -7.44 23.96
N GLU A 294 8.48 -7.91 24.73
CA GLU A 294 8.28 -9.30 25.11
C GLU A 294 7.86 -10.22 23.95
N GLU A 295 7.25 -9.69 22.89
CA GLU A 295 6.78 -10.44 21.72
C GLU A 295 7.86 -10.55 20.62
N ARG A 296 8.83 -9.64 20.61
CA ARG A 296 9.83 -9.50 19.53
C ARG A 296 10.65 -10.76 19.29
N ASP A 297 11.05 -11.46 20.36
CA ASP A 297 11.84 -12.69 20.23
C ASP A 297 11.07 -13.81 19.53
N GLN A 298 9.78 -13.94 19.84
CA GLN A 298 8.89 -14.91 19.19
C GLN A 298 8.69 -14.56 17.72
N VAL A 299 8.36 -13.30 17.42
CA VAL A 299 8.17 -12.81 16.04
C VAL A 299 9.42 -13.04 15.20
N ARG A 300 10.60 -12.73 15.73
CA ARG A 300 11.90 -12.96 15.08
C ARG A 300 12.11 -14.43 14.73
N LYS A 301 11.84 -15.34 15.66
CA LYS A 301 11.98 -16.79 15.42
C LYS A 301 11.04 -17.27 14.32
N ILE A 302 9.76 -16.84 14.34
CA ILE A 302 8.79 -17.20 13.31
C ILE A 302 9.26 -16.64 11.95
N LEU A 303 9.66 -15.36 11.91
CA LEU A 303 10.15 -14.71 10.71
C LEU A 303 11.38 -15.43 10.13
N ALA A 304 12.31 -15.91 10.97
CA ALA A 304 13.48 -16.66 10.53
C ALA A 304 13.12 -17.93 9.75
N TYR A 305 11.97 -18.56 10.04
CA TYR A 305 11.49 -19.75 9.31
C TYR A 305 10.59 -19.41 8.13
N GLN A 306 9.69 -18.43 8.30
CA GLN A 306 8.64 -18.15 7.32
C GLN A 306 9.08 -17.16 6.24
N MET A 307 10.03 -16.26 6.52
CA MET A 307 10.54 -15.31 5.53
C MET A 307 11.13 -16.07 4.33
N ARG A 308 10.82 -15.60 3.12
CA ARG A 308 11.48 -16.04 1.88
C ARG A 308 12.40 -14.99 1.33
N ALA A 309 11.93 -13.75 1.28
CA ALA A 309 12.75 -12.62 0.87
C ALA A 309 12.25 -11.30 1.46
N ILE A 310 13.18 -10.37 1.64
CA ILE A 310 12.90 -8.95 1.82
C ILE A 310 13.55 -8.22 0.65
N VAL A 311 12.77 -7.40 -0.05
CA VAL A 311 13.21 -6.63 -1.21
C VAL A 311 12.98 -5.16 -0.95
N TYR A 312 14.05 -4.40 -0.73
CA TYR A 312 13.97 -2.95 -0.69
C TYR A 312 14.03 -2.37 -2.10
N GLN A 313 13.14 -1.44 -2.45
CA GLN A 313 13.03 -0.87 -3.79
C GLN A 313 12.99 0.66 -3.78
N LYS A 314 13.67 1.28 -4.76
CA LYS A 314 13.60 2.71 -5.08
C LYS A 314 13.51 2.91 -6.60
N LEU A 315 12.67 3.83 -7.06
CA LEU A 315 12.59 4.19 -8.48
C LEU A 315 13.54 5.33 -8.80
N LEU A 316 14.35 5.16 -9.85
CA LEU A 316 15.34 6.13 -10.32
C LEU A 316 15.00 6.63 -11.72
N PRO A 317 15.27 7.91 -12.05
CA PRO A 317 15.18 8.40 -13.41
C PRO A 317 16.21 7.67 -14.29
N THR A 318 15.83 7.39 -15.53
CA THR A 318 16.65 6.61 -16.47
C THR A 318 17.13 7.45 -17.65
N LEU A 319 18.18 6.96 -18.31
CA LEU A 319 18.71 7.47 -19.57
C LEU A 319 17.90 6.99 -20.79
N LYS A 320 17.09 5.92 -20.64
CA LYS A 320 16.30 5.34 -21.75
C LYS A 320 15.02 6.15 -21.95
N PRO A 321 14.79 6.80 -23.12
CA PRO A 321 13.63 7.68 -23.32
C PRO A 321 12.25 7.03 -23.09
N GLU A 322 12.15 5.75 -23.41
CA GLU A 322 10.92 4.94 -23.34
C GLU A 322 10.58 4.43 -21.93
N ILE A 323 11.55 4.47 -21.02
CA ILE A 323 11.35 4.09 -19.61
C ILE A 323 11.40 5.40 -18.83
N HIS A 324 10.38 5.73 -18.04
CA HIS A 324 10.44 6.97 -17.25
C HIS A 324 11.23 6.81 -15.95
N ARG A 325 11.08 5.65 -15.32
CA ARG A 325 11.75 5.29 -14.07
C ARG A 325 12.06 3.80 -14.07
N ILE A 326 13.18 3.43 -13.48
CA ILE A 326 13.64 2.04 -13.35
C ILE A 326 13.83 1.69 -11.87
N PRO A 327 13.48 0.47 -11.41
CA PRO A 327 13.72 0.04 -10.04
C PRO A 327 15.20 -0.27 -9.80
N ALA A 328 15.77 0.33 -8.76
CA ALA A 328 16.95 -0.17 -8.06
C ALA A 328 16.48 -0.95 -6.83
N VAL A 329 17.09 -2.11 -6.59
CA VAL A 329 16.65 -3.05 -5.55
C VAL A 329 17.78 -3.53 -4.67
N GLU A 330 17.50 -3.77 -3.41
CA GLU A 330 18.31 -4.57 -2.50
C GLU A 330 17.52 -5.83 -2.14
N ILE A 331 18.12 -7.00 -2.32
CA ILE A 331 17.44 -8.29 -2.22
C ILE A 331 18.15 -9.12 -1.14
N LEU A 332 17.41 -9.46 -0.09
CA LEU A 332 17.80 -10.41 0.95
C LEU A 332 16.95 -11.68 0.80
N ILE A 333 17.60 -12.84 0.66
CA ILE A 333 16.93 -14.14 0.50
C ILE A 333 17.16 -14.97 1.77
N ASN A 334 16.14 -15.70 2.22
CA ASN A 334 16.26 -16.50 3.44
C ASN A 334 16.95 -17.86 3.22
N ASN A 335 18.28 -17.85 3.08
CA ASN A 335 19.07 -19.08 3.07
C ASN A 335 19.41 -19.53 4.51
N ALA A 336 20.16 -20.63 4.67
CA ALA A 336 20.51 -21.16 5.99
C ALA A 336 21.34 -20.18 6.85
N VAL A 337 22.22 -19.40 6.22
CA VAL A 337 23.04 -18.38 6.89
C VAL A 337 22.16 -17.23 7.37
N VAL A 338 21.33 -16.65 6.50
CA VAL A 338 20.40 -15.56 6.87
C VAL A 338 19.48 -15.98 7.99
N ARG A 339 18.89 -17.18 7.91
CA ARG A 339 18.06 -17.74 8.99
C ARG A 339 18.82 -17.82 10.31
N LYS A 340 20.08 -18.26 10.31
CA LYS A 340 20.90 -18.30 11.53
C LYS A 340 21.09 -16.90 12.12
N TYR A 341 21.40 -15.90 11.29
CA TYR A 341 21.59 -14.52 11.75
C TYR A 341 20.32 -13.93 12.35
N ILE A 342 19.15 -14.18 11.76
CA ILE A 342 17.85 -13.76 12.33
C ILE A 342 17.62 -14.47 13.67
N MET A 343 17.85 -15.79 13.75
CA MET A 343 17.71 -16.57 15.01
C MET A 343 18.67 -16.12 16.12
N GLU A 344 19.82 -15.54 15.77
CA GLU A 344 20.80 -14.99 16.72
C GLU A 344 20.60 -13.50 17.03
N GLY A 345 19.77 -12.78 16.27
CA GLY A 345 19.44 -11.37 16.53
C GLY A 345 20.51 -10.44 15.99
N ARG A 346 21.15 -10.89 14.91
CA ARG A 346 22.29 -10.26 14.24
C ARG A 346 21.87 -9.67 12.90
N GLU A 347 20.64 -9.18 12.80
CA GLU A 347 20.07 -8.66 11.55
C GLU A 347 20.86 -7.44 11.03
N ASN A 348 21.52 -6.70 11.91
CA ASN A 348 22.41 -5.59 11.54
C ASN A 348 23.64 -6.02 10.72
N GLU A 349 24.03 -7.30 10.80
CA GLU A 349 25.16 -7.87 10.05
C GLU A 349 24.72 -8.49 8.71
N LEU A 350 23.40 -8.52 8.42
CA LEU A 350 22.89 -9.13 7.19
C LEU A 350 23.33 -8.39 5.93
N LEU A 351 23.72 -7.12 6.02
CA LEU A 351 24.30 -6.40 4.87
C LEU A 351 25.60 -7.06 4.41
N ASP A 352 26.44 -7.53 5.34
CA ASP A 352 27.68 -8.22 5.00
C ASP A 352 27.39 -9.62 4.43
N VAL A 353 26.34 -10.28 4.92
CA VAL A 353 25.86 -11.55 4.35
C VAL A 353 25.39 -11.38 2.91
N ILE A 354 24.63 -10.32 2.61
CA ILE A 354 24.19 -9.99 1.23
C ILE A 354 25.40 -9.81 0.31
N LYS A 355 26.45 -9.13 0.78
CA LYS A 355 27.67 -8.86 0.01
C LYS A 355 28.62 -10.05 -0.11
N SER A 356 28.42 -11.09 0.69
CA SER A 356 29.28 -12.29 0.67
C SER A 356 29.16 -13.05 -0.66
N GLN A 357 30.18 -13.84 -1.00
CA GLN A 357 30.14 -14.69 -2.20
C GLN A 357 28.93 -15.65 -2.20
N GLU A 358 28.59 -16.21 -1.04
CA GLU A 358 27.43 -17.10 -0.89
C GLU A 358 26.12 -16.33 -1.10
N GLY A 359 26.01 -15.11 -0.55
CA GLY A 359 24.87 -14.21 -0.76
C GLY A 359 24.65 -13.95 -2.25
N LEU A 360 25.69 -13.51 -2.95
CA LEU A 360 25.65 -13.24 -4.40
C LEU A 360 25.29 -14.49 -5.22
N GLN A 361 25.84 -15.66 -4.89
CA GLN A 361 25.51 -16.93 -5.56
C GLN A 361 24.05 -17.33 -5.37
N SER A 362 23.46 -17.01 -4.22
CA SER A 362 22.02 -17.23 -3.96
C SER A 362 21.10 -16.18 -4.60
N GLY A 363 21.67 -15.20 -5.32
CA GLY A 363 20.93 -14.14 -6.00
C GLY A 363 20.63 -12.92 -5.13
N MET A 364 21.24 -12.80 -3.94
CA MET A 364 21.16 -11.57 -3.16
C MET A 364 21.90 -10.44 -3.86
N ILE A 365 21.42 -9.21 -3.64
CA ILE A 365 21.99 -8.01 -4.25
C ILE A 365 21.96 -6.91 -3.20
N ASP A 366 23.10 -6.32 -2.87
CA ASP A 366 23.13 -5.11 -2.05
C ASP A 366 22.76 -3.88 -2.89
N PHE A 367 22.24 -2.82 -2.27
CA PHE A 367 21.74 -1.67 -3.04
C PHE A 367 22.82 -1.03 -3.94
N ASN A 368 24.07 -0.96 -3.49
CA ASN A 368 25.17 -0.45 -4.31
C ASN A 368 25.47 -1.38 -5.50
N GLY A 369 25.40 -2.70 -5.32
CA GLY A 369 25.47 -3.68 -6.40
C GLY A 369 24.41 -3.44 -7.47
N SER A 370 23.16 -3.17 -7.06
CA SER A 370 22.09 -2.82 -8.01
C SER A 370 22.38 -1.54 -8.79
N LEU A 371 22.86 -0.49 -8.11
CA LEU A 371 23.24 0.78 -8.74
C LEU A 371 24.39 0.62 -9.74
N VAL A 372 25.43 -0.14 -9.40
CA VAL A 372 26.57 -0.43 -10.30
C VAL A 372 26.05 -1.08 -11.58
N ASN A 373 25.27 -2.16 -11.45
CA ASN A 373 24.71 -2.86 -12.61
C ASN A 373 23.80 -1.96 -13.47
N LEU A 374 23.04 -1.03 -12.86
CA LEU A 374 22.21 -0.07 -13.61
C LEU A 374 23.04 1.00 -14.35
N VAL A 375 24.18 1.42 -13.79
CA VAL A 375 25.10 2.35 -14.44
C VAL A 375 25.83 1.66 -15.60
N GLU A 376 26.37 0.45 -15.37
CA GLU A 376 27.11 -0.32 -16.36
C GLU A 376 26.25 -0.73 -17.56
N LYS A 377 24.96 -1.02 -17.33
CA LYS A 377 23.98 -1.28 -18.40
C LYS A 377 23.40 -0.01 -19.03
N GLU A 378 23.94 1.16 -18.67
CA GLU A 378 23.53 2.46 -19.19
C GLU A 378 22.05 2.77 -19.00
N TYR A 379 21.43 2.23 -17.95
CA TYR A 379 20.06 2.58 -17.59
C TYR A 379 20.01 3.90 -16.82
N ILE A 380 21.01 4.20 -15.98
CA ILE A 380 21.04 5.44 -15.20
C ILE A 380 22.39 6.14 -15.35
N HIS A 381 22.37 7.47 -15.23
CA HIS A 381 23.61 8.24 -15.19
C HIS A 381 24.32 8.04 -13.85
N MET A 382 25.66 8.05 -13.84
CA MET A 382 26.46 7.91 -12.60
C MET A 382 26.04 8.92 -11.51
N ARG A 383 25.72 10.17 -11.88
CA ARG A 383 25.19 11.18 -10.96
C ARG A 383 23.94 10.71 -10.21
N VAL A 384 23.00 10.08 -10.91
CA VAL A 384 21.75 9.57 -10.31
C VAL A 384 22.06 8.47 -9.29
N ALA A 385 23.01 7.59 -9.61
CA ALA A 385 23.47 6.55 -8.67
C ALA A 385 24.10 7.16 -7.41
N MET A 386 24.95 8.18 -7.58
CA MET A 386 25.62 8.89 -6.47
C MET A 386 24.66 9.67 -5.56
N GLU A 387 23.53 10.16 -6.08
CA GLU A 387 22.48 10.80 -5.28
C GLU A 387 21.59 9.78 -4.55
N ALA A 388 21.50 8.54 -5.08
CA ALA A 388 20.60 7.53 -4.56
C ALA A 388 21.23 6.60 -3.50
N THR A 389 22.55 6.42 -3.55
CA THR A 389 23.30 5.46 -2.74
C THR A 389 23.29 5.77 -1.24
N PRO A 390 23.24 4.74 -0.36
CA PRO A 390 23.47 4.90 1.07
C PRO A 390 24.96 5.09 1.42
N ASN A 391 25.89 4.73 0.53
CA ASN A 391 27.33 4.85 0.72
C ASN A 391 28.03 5.23 -0.60
N ALA A 392 28.27 6.53 -0.75
CA ALA A 392 28.85 7.14 -1.95
C ALA A 392 30.31 6.72 -2.21
N ASP A 393 31.11 6.52 -1.16
CA ASP A 393 32.52 6.18 -1.32
C ASP A 393 32.68 4.74 -1.79
N GLU A 394 31.92 3.80 -1.22
CA GLU A 394 31.87 2.41 -1.69
C GLU A 394 31.40 2.33 -3.14
N LEU A 395 30.32 3.05 -3.50
CA LEU A 395 29.83 3.07 -4.88
C LEU A 395 30.91 3.58 -5.86
N ARG A 396 31.62 4.66 -5.49
CA ARG A 396 32.70 5.22 -6.32
C ARG A 396 33.85 4.24 -6.51
N MET A 397 34.20 3.45 -5.49
CA MET A 397 35.23 2.41 -5.59
C MET A 397 34.80 1.29 -6.54
N ARG A 398 33.57 0.78 -6.39
CA ARG A 398 33.02 -0.28 -7.25
C ARG A 398 32.94 0.14 -8.72
N LEU A 399 32.46 1.35 -9.00
CA LEU A 399 32.39 1.89 -10.38
C LEU A 399 33.76 2.09 -11.04
N LYS A 400 34.85 2.13 -10.27
CA LYS A 400 36.23 2.17 -10.79
C LYS A 400 36.82 0.76 -10.99
N GLY A 401 36.09 -0.30 -10.66
CA GLY A 401 36.58 -1.67 -10.64
C GLY A 401 37.52 -1.98 -9.47
N ILE A 402 37.42 -1.24 -8.36
CA ILE A 402 38.31 -1.33 -7.19
C ILE A 402 37.51 -1.77 -5.95
N GLY A 403 36.56 -2.70 -6.07
CA GLY A 403 35.65 -3.07 -5.00
C GLY A 403 35.26 -4.53 -4.99
#